data_AF-A0A4V2YPH0-F1
#
_entry.id   AF-A0A4V2YPH0-F1
#
_cell.length_a   1.000
_cell.length_b   1.000
_cell.length_c   1.000
_cell.angle_alpha   90.00
_cell.angle_beta   90.00
_cell.angle_gamma   90.00
#
_symmetry.space_group_name_H-M   'P 1'
#
loop_
_entity.id
_entity.type
_entity.pdbx_description
1 polymer ?
#
loop_
_entity_poly.entity_id
_entity_poly.type
_entity_poly.pdbx_seq_one_letter_code
_entity_poly.pdbx_strand_id
1 'polypeptide(L)'
;MNPSALPVQQLVARAKDGSLSTADVDEVVQRLKSEAPGESTYRLLYVVGRTGATRHESLVASFLDCQEDPMLARLALQTLCTFWGKSDQYLSDLRRFVAGVDWDTDGDVQQVALSAAGEYLRHNRDRTLFQSVFNACTKALGGEVDQRVALAALARALGTPQAELSTSYLKRSRPQLLIQAASWLDSHSPDE
;
A
#
# COMPACT_ATOMS: atom_id res chain seq x y z
N MET A 1 -10.90 -6.47 -37.21
CA MET A 1 -12.09 -6.30 -36.35
C MET A 1 -11.72 -6.88 -35.00
N ASN A 2 -11.43 -6.04 -34.00
CA ASN A 2 -11.17 -6.54 -32.65
C ASN A 2 -12.51 -7.01 -32.06
N PRO A 3 -12.61 -8.23 -31.48
CA PRO A 3 -13.77 -8.60 -30.68
C PRO A 3 -13.93 -7.51 -29.60
N SER A 4 -15.14 -7.01 -29.40
CA SER A 4 -15.35 -5.83 -28.57
C SER A 4 -14.78 -6.08 -27.17
N ALA A 5 -13.72 -5.36 -26.82
CA ALA A 5 -13.11 -5.42 -25.52
C ALA A 5 -14.19 -5.31 -24.44
N LEU A 6 -14.14 -6.19 -23.44
CA LEU A 6 -15.16 -6.20 -22.40
C LEU A 6 -15.26 -4.81 -21.74
N PRO A 7 -16.49 -4.33 -21.46
CA PRO A 7 -16.67 -3.11 -20.69
C PRO A 7 -15.92 -3.19 -19.36
N VAL A 8 -15.27 -2.09 -18.96
CA VAL A 8 -14.45 -2.04 -17.74
C VAL A 8 -15.21 -2.47 -16.49
N GLN A 9 -16.51 -2.19 -16.42
CA GLN A 9 -17.37 -2.64 -15.32
C GLN A 9 -17.49 -4.17 -15.23
N GLN A 10 -17.56 -4.85 -16.38
CA GLN A 10 -17.59 -6.32 -16.43
C GLN A 10 -16.23 -6.91 -16.05
N LEU A 11 -15.13 -6.28 -16.49
CA LEU A 11 -13.79 -6.68 -16.08
C LEU A 11 -13.60 -6.58 -14.56
N VAL A 12 -14.09 -5.49 -13.93
CA VAL A 12 -14.05 -5.33 -12.46
C VAL A 12 -14.87 -6.40 -11.74
N ALA A 13 -16.08 -6.71 -12.23
CA ALA A 13 -16.90 -7.77 -11.65
C ALA A 13 -16.20 -9.13 -11.72
N ARG A 14 -15.66 -9.48 -12.90
CA ARG A 14 -14.93 -10.72 -13.13
C ARG A 14 -13.58 -10.81 -12.37
N ALA A 15 -12.95 -9.67 -12.10
CA ALA A 15 -11.76 -9.64 -11.25
C ALA A 15 -12.09 -9.92 -9.78
N LYS A 16 -13.29 -9.54 -9.32
CA LYS A 16 -13.74 -9.76 -7.95
C LYS A 16 -14.14 -11.22 -7.70
N ASP A 17 -14.78 -11.86 -8.68
CA ASP A 17 -15.19 -13.26 -8.59
C ASP A 17 -14.08 -14.27 -8.98
N GLY A 18 -12.97 -13.80 -9.53
CA GLY A 18 -11.83 -14.64 -9.93
C GLY A 18 -12.03 -15.36 -11.28
N SER A 19 -12.98 -14.93 -12.10
CA SER A 19 -13.32 -15.55 -13.39
C SER A 19 -12.56 -14.99 -14.60
N LEU A 20 -11.62 -14.06 -14.41
CA LEU A 20 -10.76 -13.58 -15.49
C LEU A 20 -9.72 -14.62 -15.88
N SER A 21 -9.65 -14.92 -17.18
CA SER A 21 -8.59 -15.74 -17.73
C SER A 21 -7.29 -14.96 -17.88
N THR A 22 -6.16 -15.66 -18.07
CA THR A 22 -4.88 -15.05 -18.41
C THR A 22 -4.97 -14.13 -19.63
N ALA A 23 -5.73 -14.53 -20.65
CA ALA A 23 -5.93 -13.73 -21.87
C ALA A 23 -6.73 -12.46 -21.60
N ASP A 24 -7.78 -12.52 -20.77
CA ASP A 24 -8.52 -11.31 -20.35
C ASP A 24 -7.58 -10.33 -19.63
N VAL A 25 -6.69 -10.83 -18.76
CA VAL A 25 -5.72 -9.99 -18.03
C VAL A 25 -4.68 -9.39 -18.98
N ASP A 26 -4.20 -10.16 -19.96
CA ASP A 26 -3.26 -9.64 -20.96
C ASP A 26 -3.90 -8.54 -21.81
N GLU A 27 -5.19 -8.66 -22.15
CA GLU A 27 -5.94 -7.60 -22.84
C GLU A 27 -6.06 -6.34 -21.99
N VAL A 28 -6.40 -6.47 -20.70
CA VAL A 28 -6.44 -5.35 -19.74
C VAL A 28 -5.08 -4.64 -19.69
N VAL A 29 -4.00 -5.42 -19.67
CA VAL A 29 -2.63 -4.88 -19.66
C VAL A 29 -2.29 -4.17 -20.97
N GLN A 30 -2.71 -4.70 -22.13
CA GLN A 30 -2.52 -3.98 -23.39
C GLN A 30 -3.25 -2.64 -23.38
N ARG A 31 -4.48 -2.60 -22.86
CA ARG A 31 -5.24 -1.35 -22.71
C ARG A 31 -4.54 -0.34 -21.81
N LEU A 32 -3.99 -0.77 -20.67
CA LEU A 32 -3.19 0.07 -19.78
C LEU A 32 -1.95 0.65 -20.47
N LYS A 33 -1.34 -0.07 -21.42
CA LYS A 33 -0.16 0.40 -22.17
C LYS A 33 -0.51 1.34 -23.32
N SER A 34 -1.66 1.17 -23.95
CA SER A 34 -2.03 1.86 -25.18
C SER A 34 -2.91 3.10 -24.97
N GLU A 35 -3.73 3.11 -23.92
CA GLU A 35 -4.66 4.21 -23.64
C GLU A 35 -3.94 5.31 -22.83
N ALA A 36 -4.27 6.57 -23.11
CA ALA A 36 -3.83 7.68 -22.26
C ALA A 36 -4.44 7.52 -20.84
N PRO A 37 -3.73 7.90 -19.78
CA PRO A 37 -4.26 7.85 -18.41
C PRO A 37 -5.61 8.56 -18.28
N GLY A 38 -6.55 7.93 -17.58
CA GLY A 38 -7.89 8.47 -17.33
C GLY A 38 -8.65 7.62 -16.31
N GLU A 39 -9.95 7.87 -16.15
CA GLU A 39 -10.77 7.18 -15.12
C GLU A 39 -10.80 5.65 -15.28
N SER A 40 -10.70 5.16 -16.52
CA SER A 40 -10.59 3.72 -16.82
C SER A 40 -9.29 3.11 -16.27
N THR A 41 -8.19 3.87 -16.24
CA THR A 41 -6.87 3.40 -15.81
C THR A 41 -6.91 2.89 -14.37
N TYR A 42 -7.59 3.59 -13.46
CA TYR A 42 -7.74 3.14 -12.07
C TYR A 42 -8.41 1.78 -11.97
N ARG A 43 -9.49 1.58 -12.75
CA ARG A 43 -10.26 0.34 -12.74
C ARG A 43 -9.49 -0.81 -13.39
N LEU A 44 -8.77 -0.54 -14.48
CA LEU A 44 -7.93 -1.52 -15.14
C LEU A 44 -6.75 -1.94 -14.25
N LEU A 45 -6.11 -1.00 -13.56
CA LEU A 45 -5.03 -1.28 -12.60
C LEU A 45 -5.56 -2.11 -11.42
N TYR A 46 -6.74 -1.78 -10.91
CA TYR A 46 -7.43 -2.59 -9.90
C TYR A 46 -7.67 -4.04 -10.37
N VAL A 47 -8.12 -4.21 -11.61
CA VAL A 47 -8.33 -5.55 -12.22
C VAL A 47 -7.03 -6.33 -12.24
N VAL A 48 -5.93 -5.74 -12.73
CA VAL A 48 -4.61 -6.40 -12.75
C VAL A 48 -4.19 -6.81 -11.35
N GLY A 49 -4.28 -5.90 -10.37
CA GLY A 49 -3.87 -6.19 -9.00
C GLY A 49 -4.65 -7.32 -8.36
N ARG A 50 -5.97 -7.40 -8.58
CA ARG A 50 -6.83 -8.46 -8.03
C ARG A 50 -6.56 -9.85 -8.57
N THR A 51 -6.00 -9.97 -9.77
CA THR A 51 -5.80 -11.26 -10.44
C THR A 51 -4.51 -11.98 -10.04
N GLY A 52 -3.63 -11.33 -9.26
CA GLY A 52 -2.34 -11.92 -8.90
C GLY A 52 -1.38 -12.08 -10.09
N ALA A 53 -1.60 -11.35 -11.19
CA ALA A 53 -0.81 -11.47 -12.42
C ALA A 53 0.57 -10.81 -12.32
N THR A 54 1.42 -11.33 -11.42
CA THR A 54 2.75 -10.81 -11.09
C THR A 54 3.72 -10.75 -12.27
N ARG A 55 3.46 -11.46 -13.39
CA ARG A 55 4.23 -11.30 -14.64
C ARG A 55 4.21 -9.88 -15.20
N HIS A 56 3.23 -9.07 -14.80
CA HIS A 56 3.06 -7.69 -15.22
C HIS A 56 3.59 -6.68 -14.19
N GLU A 57 4.47 -7.13 -13.29
CA GLU A 57 5.00 -6.34 -12.19
C GLU A 57 5.64 -5.03 -12.63
N SER A 58 6.51 -5.04 -13.64
CA SER A 58 7.18 -3.83 -14.11
C SER A 58 6.21 -2.74 -14.61
N LEU A 59 5.07 -3.13 -15.19
CA LEU A 59 4.04 -2.18 -15.60
C LEU A 59 3.33 -1.56 -14.39
N VAL A 60 3.02 -2.36 -13.37
CA VAL A 60 2.40 -1.82 -12.16
C VAL A 60 3.38 -0.90 -11.43
N ALA A 61 4.64 -1.28 -11.33
CA ALA A 61 5.69 -0.49 -10.71
C ALA A 61 5.91 0.87 -11.38
N SER A 62 5.74 0.98 -12.71
CA SER A 62 5.89 2.27 -13.39
C SER A 62 4.90 3.35 -12.95
N PHE A 63 3.79 2.97 -12.30
CA PHE A 63 2.82 3.92 -11.75
C PHE A 63 3.22 4.49 -10.37
N LEU A 64 4.25 3.94 -9.69
CA LEU A 64 4.70 4.44 -8.39
C LEU A 64 5.25 5.88 -8.47
N ASP A 65 5.79 6.28 -9.62
CA ASP A 65 6.35 7.63 -9.82
C ASP A 65 5.38 8.60 -10.49
N CYS A 66 4.09 8.26 -10.57
CA CYS A 66 3.07 9.11 -11.17
C CYS A 66 2.61 10.22 -10.21
N GLN A 67 3.44 11.27 -10.07
CA GLN A 67 3.18 12.38 -9.14
C GLN A 67 1.97 13.23 -9.52
N GLU A 68 1.66 13.31 -10.83
CA GLU A 68 0.51 14.05 -11.36
C GLU A 68 -0.83 13.40 -10.98
N ASP A 69 -0.80 12.11 -10.61
CA ASP A 69 -1.97 11.34 -10.25
C ASP A 69 -1.66 10.39 -9.08
N PRO A 70 -1.74 10.89 -7.83
CA PRO A 70 -1.44 10.11 -6.62
C PRO A 70 -2.29 8.84 -6.50
N MET A 71 -3.47 8.80 -7.11
CA MET A 71 -4.34 7.62 -7.10
C MET A 71 -3.71 6.44 -7.84
N LEU A 72 -2.97 6.69 -8.93
CA LEU A 72 -2.22 5.64 -9.64
C LEU A 72 -1.09 5.09 -8.79
N ALA A 73 -0.30 5.96 -8.15
CA ALA A 73 0.76 5.55 -7.24
C ALA A 73 0.19 4.75 -6.05
N ARG A 74 -0.93 5.19 -5.48
CA ARG A 74 -1.64 4.49 -4.40
C ARG A 74 -2.04 3.07 -4.81
N LEU A 75 -2.68 2.92 -5.98
CA LEU A 75 -3.15 1.63 -6.50
C LEU A 75 -1.99 0.69 -6.87
N ALA A 76 -0.91 1.24 -7.41
CA ALA A 76 0.29 0.50 -7.71
C ALA A 76 0.94 -0.05 -6.44
N LEU A 77 1.14 0.80 -5.44
CA LEU A 77 1.71 0.41 -4.15
C LEU A 77 0.83 -0.64 -3.45
N GLN A 78 -0.49 -0.43 -3.43
CA GLN A 78 -1.44 -1.40 -2.87
C GLN A 78 -1.34 -2.75 -3.58
N THR A 79 -1.25 -2.74 -4.91
CA THR A 79 -1.14 -3.96 -5.71
C THR A 79 0.14 -4.72 -5.37
N LEU A 80 1.28 -4.04 -5.45
CA LEU A 80 2.60 -4.65 -5.24
C LEU A 80 2.76 -5.17 -3.81
N CYS A 81 2.48 -4.33 -2.81
CA CYS A 81 2.78 -4.64 -1.42
C CYS A 81 1.66 -5.42 -0.73
N THR A 82 0.39 -5.11 -1.00
CA THR A 82 -0.75 -5.73 -0.29
C THR A 82 -1.32 -6.92 -1.04
N PHE A 83 -1.57 -6.81 -2.35
CA PHE A 83 -2.19 -7.92 -3.10
C PHE A 83 -1.18 -8.98 -3.53
N TRP A 84 0.05 -8.58 -3.88
CA TRP A 84 1.08 -9.50 -4.36
C TRP A 84 2.17 -9.81 -3.33
N GLY A 85 2.15 -9.14 -2.18
CA GLY A 85 3.07 -9.41 -1.07
C GLY A 85 4.54 -9.10 -1.36
N LYS A 86 4.83 -8.19 -2.31
CA LYS A 86 6.19 -7.84 -2.76
C LYS A 86 6.85 -6.71 -1.94
N SER A 87 6.42 -6.47 -0.71
CA SER A 87 6.91 -5.35 0.11
C SER A 87 8.44 -5.35 0.29
N ASP A 88 9.08 -6.52 0.31
CA ASP A 88 10.53 -6.71 0.37
C ASP A 88 11.26 -6.12 -0.84
N GLN A 89 10.68 -6.24 -2.04
CA GLN A 89 11.26 -5.76 -3.30
C GLN A 89 11.08 -4.25 -3.48
N TYR A 90 10.08 -3.67 -2.81
CA TYR A 90 9.71 -2.25 -2.90
C TYR A 90 10.00 -1.48 -1.60
N LEU A 91 10.95 -1.93 -0.77
CA LEU A 91 11.27 -1.27 0.50
C LEU A 91 11.68 0.20 0.36
N SER A 92 12.39 0.54 -0.72
CA SER A 92 12.79 1.94 -0.98
C SER A 92 11.55 2.83 -1.16
N ASP A 93 10.61 2.40 -2.02
CA ASP A 93 9.34 3.10 -2.23
C ASP A 93 8.49 3.14 -0.97
N LEU A 94 8.42 2.01 -0.25
CA LEU A 94 7.66 1.92 0.99
C LEU A 94 8.18 2.90 2.04
N ARG A 95 9.51 3.00 2.22
CA ARG A 95 10.13 3.98 3.12
C ARG A 95 9.87 5.41 2.66
N ARG A 96 10.00 5.69 1.36
CA ARG A 96 9.69 6.99 0.75
C ARG A 96 8.25 7.43 1.06
N PHE A 97 7.27 6.57 0.78
CA PHE A 97 5.86 6.91 0.99
C PHE A 97 5.45 6.96 2.47
N VAL A 98 6.02 6.11 3.34
CA VAL A 98 5.79 6.22 4.79
C VAL A 98 6.31 7.56 5.33
N ALA A 99 7.47 8.04 4.85
CA ALA A 99 8.00 9.34 5.26
C ALA A 99 7.09 10.52 4.86
N GLY A 100 6.29 10.31 3.82
CA GLY A 100 5.44 11.31 3.17
C GLY A 100 6.15 11.91 1.96
N VAL A 101 5.37 12.17 0.92
CA VAL A 101 5.81 12.90 -0.28
C VAL A 101 4.93 14.12 -0.46
N ASP A 102 5.52 15.19 -0.97
CA ASP A 102 4.94 16.52 -1.11
C ASP A 102 3.79 16.60 -2.12
N TRP A 103 3.74 15.68 -3.10
CA TRP A 103 2.64 15.58 -4.06
C TRP A 103 1.45 14.74 -3.58
N ASP A 104 1.57 14.00 -2.47
CA ASP A 104 0.48 13.21 -1.88
C ASP A 104 -0.31 14.07 -0.88
N THR A 105 -0.95 15.12 -1.38
CA THR A 105 -1.60 16.15 -0.54
C THR A 105 -2.69 15.60 0.36
N ASP A 106 -3.39 14.56 -0.10
CA ASP A 106 -4.46 13.90 0.65
C ASP A 106 -3.94 12.75 1.55
N GLY A 107 -2.64 12.45 1.51
CA GLY A 107 -2.00 11.39 2.31
C GLY A 107 -2.42 9.97 1.91
N ASP A 108 -3.04 9.82 0.75
CA ASP A 108 -3.69 8.59 0.29
C ASP A 108 -2.65 7.50 -0.02
N VAL A 109 -1.52 7.88 -0.61
CA VAL A 109 -0.39 6.96 -0.85
C VAL A 109 0.29 6.61 0.47
N GLN A 110 0.52 7.60 1.33
CA GLN A 110 1.12 7.40 2.65
C GLN A 110 0.28 6.44 3.51
N GLN A 111 -1.05 6.54 3.49
CA GLN A 111 -1.93 5.62 4.23
C GLN A 111 -1.76 4.16 3.78
N VAL A 112 -1.68 3.91 2.47
CA VAL A 112 -1.41 2.56 1.93
C VAL A 112 -0.01 2.10 2.31
N ALA A 113 0.99 2.98 2.24
CA ALA A 113 2.36 2.70 2.62
C ALA A 113 2.48 2.31 4.09
N LEU A 114 1.84 3.04 5.00
CA LEU A 114 1.79 2.73 6.43
C LEU A 114 1.15 1.36 6.65
N SER A 115 0.03 1.07 5.99
CA SER A 115 -0.62 -0.23 6.12
C SER A 115 0.29 -1.38 5.67
N ALA A 116 0.93 -1.24 4.51
CA ALA A 116 1.87 -2.23 3.99
C ALA A 116 3.13 -2.38 4.86
N ALA A 117 3.66 -1.27 5.38
CA ALA A 117 4.81 -1.28 6.28
C ALA A 117 4.51 -2.01 7.60
N GLY A 118 3.35 -1.78 8.20
CA GLY A 118 2.95 -2.51 9.40
C GLY A 118 2.82 -4.02 9.19
N GLU A 119 2.34 -4.45 8.02
CA GLU A 119 2.27 -5.88 7.67
C GLU A 119 3.67 -6.46 7.42
N TYR A 120 4.51 -5.75 6.67
CA TYR A 120 5.89 -6.18 6.44
C TYR A 120 6.68 -6.33 7.76
N LEU A 121 6.60 -5.32 8.64
CA LEU A 121 7.32 -5.28 9.92
C LEU A 121 6.83 -6.32 10.93
N ARG A 122 5.61 -6.84 10.77
CA ARG A 122 5.11 -7.94 11.60
C ARG A 122 5.97 -9.20 11.47
N HIS A 123 6.58 -9.40 10.32
CA HIS A 123 7.36 -10.59 9.98
C HIS A 123 8.85 -10.29 9.77
N ASN A 124 9.24 -9.02 9.69
CA ASN A 124 10.59 -8.59 9.33
C ASN A 124 11.11 -7.56 10.32
N ARG A 125 12.41 -7.64 10.64
CA ARG A 125 13.08 -6.65 11.48
C ARG A 125 13.77 -5.62 10.59
N ASP A 126 13.07 -4.53 10.27
CA ASP A 126 13.64 -3.38 9.59
C ASP A 126 13.53 -2.15 10.51
N ARG A 127 14.63 -1.84 11.19
CA ARG A 127 14.71 -0.68 12.08
C ARG A 127 14.33 0.62 11.38
N THR A 128 14.85 0.82 10.17
CA THR A 128 14.70 2.10 9.46
C THR A 128 13.23 2.32 9.13
N LEU A 129 12.57 1.30 8.60
CA LEU A 129 11.14 1.37 8.31
C LEU A 129 10.30 1.49 9.59
N PHE A 130 10.65 0.76 10.66
CA PHE A 130 9.96 0.86 11.95
C PHE A 130 10.06 2.28 12.53
N GLN A 131 11.24 2.89 12.49
CA GLN A 131 11.46 4.27 12.92
C GLN A 131 10.58 5.24 12.11
N SER A 132 10.46 5.05 10.79
CA SER A 132 9.60 5.88 9.95
C SER A 132 8.12 5.77 10.34
N VAL A 133 7.63 4.55 10.63
CA VAL A 133 6.25 4.33 11.12
C VAL A 133 6.04 4.96 12.50
N PHE A 134 7.01 4.82 13.41
CA PHE A 134 6.96 5.46 14.73
C PHE A 134 6.91 6.99 14.61
N ASN A 135 7.75 7.59 13.76
CA ASN A 135 7.75 9.03 13.50
C ASN A 135 6.41 9.51 12.94
N ALA A 136 5.76 8.72 12.07
CA ALA A 136 4.42 9.04 11.57
C ALA A 136 3.37 9.09 12.70
N CYS A 137 3.52 8.29 13.76
CA CYS A 137 2.61 8.31 14.92
C CYS A 137 2.80 9.52 15.84
N THR A 138 4.00 10.10 15.87
CA THR A 138 4.38 11.20 16.77
C THR A 138 4.28 12.57 16.11
N LYS A 139 4.28 12.64 14.77
CA LYS A 139 4.03 13.88 14.03
C LYS A 139 2.67 14.48 14.42
N ALA A 140 2.69 15.68 14.99
CA ALA A 140 1.52 16.40 15.51
C ALA A 140 0.61 17.00 14.43
N LEU A 141 1.01 16.94 13.15
CA LEU A 141 0.41 17.70 12.05
C LEU A 141 -0.57 16.90 11.17
N GLY A 142 -0.69 15.58 11.38
CA GLY A 142 -1.63 14.74 10.61
C GLY A 142 -3.05 14.76 11.20
N GLY A 143 -4.06 14.58 10.35
CA GLY A 143 -5.46 14.48 10.76
C GLY A 143 -5.74 13.24 11.61
N GLU A 144 -6.95 13.13 12.18
CA GLU A 144 -7.32 11.95 12.99
C GLU A 144 -7.20 10.63 12.20
N VAL A 145 -7.45 10.67 10.89
CA VAL A 145 -7.36 9.50 10.00
C VAL A 145 -5.90 9.04 9.87
N ASP A 146 -4.96 9.95 9.62
CA ASP A 146 -3.55 9.65 9.44
C ASP A 146 -2.94 9.07 10.71
N GLN A 147 -3.25 9.68 11.86
CA GLN A 147 -2.79 9.18 13.15
C GLN A 147 -3.32 7.78 13.44
N ARG A 148 -4.58 7.49 13.08
CA ARG A 148 -5.18 6.17 13.25
C ARG A 148 -4.49 5.13 12.37
N VAL A 149 -4.20 5.45 11.11
CA VAL A 149 -3.52 4.52 10.19
C VAL A 149 -2.10 4.24 10.64
N ALA A 150 -1.35 5.28 11.06
CA ALA A 150 0.00 5.11 11.60
C ALA A 150 0.01 4.25 12.86
N LEU A 151 -0.92 4.48 13.80
CA LEU A 151 -1.04 3.68 15.02
C LEU A 151 -1.42 2.22 14.73
N ALA A 152 -2.29 1.98 13.75
CA ALA A 152 -2.63 0.63 13.32
C ALA A 152 -1.42 -0.09 12.71
N ALA A 153 -0.63 0.60 11.89
CA ALA A 153 0.62 0.07 11.34
C ALA A 153 1.62 -0.29 12.45
N LEU A 154 1.79 0.59 13.43
CA LEU A 154 2.68 0.36 14.57
C LEU A 154 2.23 -0.83 15.42
N ALA A 155 0.94 -0.90 15.75
CA ALA A 155 0.37 -2.01 16.50
C ALA A 155 0.56 -3.35 15.77
N ARG A 156 0.41 -3.36 14.45
CA ARG A 156 0.63 -4.54 13.60
C ARG A 156 2.11 -4.96 13.58
N ALA A 157 3.02 -4.00 13.46
CA ALA A 157 4.46 -4.24 13.54
C ALA A 157 4.87 -4.86 14.89
N LEU A 158 4.22 -4.46 15.98
CA LEU A 158 4.40 -5.02 17.32
C LEU A 158 3.66 -6.36 17.54
N GLY A 159 3.04 -6.92 16.51
CA GLY A 159 2.42 -8.25 16.53
C GLY A 159 0.91 -8.28 16.79
N THR A 160 0.26 -7.13 16.95
CA THR A 160 -1.20 -7.08 17.15
C THR A 160 -1.94 -7.52 15.88
N PRO A 161 -2.85 -8.50 15.94
CA PRO A 161 -3.61 -8.95 14.78
C PRO A 161 -4.56 -7.87 14.22
N GLN A 162 -4.73 -7.83 12.90
CA GLN A 162 -5.62 -6.87 12.21
C GLN A 162 -7.06 -6.87 12.77
N ALA A 163 -7.58 -8.03 13.15
CA ALA A 163 -8.94 -8.18 13.68
C ALA A 163 -9.18 -7.42 14.99
N GLU A 164 -8.11 -7.06 15.72
CA GLU A 164 -8.19 -6.39 17.03
C GLU A 164 -8.02 -4.87 16.93
N LEU A 165 -7.59 -4.35 15.77
CA LEU A 165 -7.25 -2.95 15.55
C LEU A 165 -8.48 -2.05 15.30
N SER A 166 -9.43 -2.08 16.24
CA SER A 166 -10.56 -1.16 16.25
C SER A 166 -10.14 0.27 16.61
N THR A 167 -10.93 1.26 16.19
CA THR A 167 -10.68 2.67 16.54
C THR A 167 -10.62 2.90 18.05
N SER A 168 -11.49 2.24 18.83
CA SER A 168 -11.50 2.36 20.29
C SER A 168 -10.27 1.71 20.94
N TYR A 169 -9.83 0.56 20.43
CA TYR A 169 -8.58 -0.08 20.86
C TYR A 169 -7.39 0.86 20.63
N LEU A 170 -7.23 1.38 19.41
CA LEU A 170 -6.10 2.23 19.06
C LEU A 170 -6.04 3.52 19.91
N LYS A 171 -7.19 4.15 20.15
CA LYS A 171 -7.28 5.34 21.02
C LYS A 171 -6.85 5.04 22.45
N ARG A 172 -7.29 3.91 23.02
CA ARG A 172 -6.96 3.50 24.39
C ARG A 172 -5.51 3.04 24.54
N SER A 173 -5.01 2.28 23.57
CA SER A 173 -3.69 1.64 23.63
C SER A 173 -2.56 2.54 23.13
N ARG A 174 -2.86 3.73 22.59
CA ARG A 174 -1.86 4.65 22.01
C ARG A 174 -0.65 4.88 22.93
N PRO A 175 -0.80 5.24 24.23
CA PRO A 175 0.37 5.47 25.08
C PRO A 175 1.26 4.24 25.22
N GLN A 176 0.65 3.06 25.43
CA GLN A 176 1.38 1.80 25.58
C GLN A 176 2.10 1.40 24.29
N LEU A 177 1.44 1.56 23.13
CA LEU A 177 2.04 1.28 21.82
C LEU A 177 3.27 2.16 21.56
N LEU A 178 3.20 3.44 21.90
CA LEU A 178 4.34 4.35 21.73
C LEU A 178 5.50 4.01 22.67
N ILE A 179 5.22 3.61 23.92
CA ILE A 179 6.25 3.16 24.87
C ILE A 179 6.92 1.87 24.38
N GLN A 180 6.13 0.89 23.95
CA GLN A 180 6.64 -0.38 23.40
C GLN A 180 7.49 -0.14 22.15
N ALA A 181 7.05 0.76 21.27
CA ALA A 181 7.80 1.10 20.07
C ALA A 181 9.13 1.79 20.38
N ALA A 182 9.17 2.72 21.33
CA ALA A 182 10.40 3.34 21.78
C ALA A 182 11.38 2.29 22.35
N SER A 183 10.91 1.39 23.20
CA SER A 183 11.74 0.30 23.74
C SER A 183 12.23 -0.67 22.66
N TRP A 184 11.39 -0.97 21.66
CA TRP A 184 11.80 -1.75 20.49
C TRP A 184 12.94 -1.06 19.74
N LEU A 185 12.85 0.26 19.54
CA LEU A 185 13.90 1.05 18.92
C LEU A 185 15.18 1.08 19.78
N ASP A 186 15.10 1.17 21.09
CA ASP A 186 16.31 1.19 21.92
C ASP A 186 17.04 -0.18 21.90
N SER A 187 16.28 -1.27 21.96
CA SER A 187 16.79 -2.65 21.97
C SER A 187 17.36 -3.13 20.63
N HIS A 188 17.06 -2.43 19.55
CA HIS A 188 17.57 -2.71 18.20
C HIS A 188 18.40 -1.53 17.72
N SER A 189 19.25 -0.98 18.59
CA SER A 189 20.23 0.03 18.21
C SER A 189 21.02 -0.46 16.99
N PRO A 190 21.34 0.43 16.03
CA PRO A 190 22.25 0.04 14.95
C PRO A 190 23.55 -0.38 15.63
N ASP A 191 23.93 -1.65 15.49
CA ASP A 191 25.28 -2.09 15.84
C ASP A 191 26.28 -1.15 15.15
N GLU A 192 27.33 -0.75 15.87
CA GLU A 192 28.45 0.06 15.39
C GLU A 192 29.05 -0.46 14.08
#